data_AF-A0A7S0YTP1-F1
#
_entry.id   AF-A0A7S0YTP1-F1
#
_cell.length_a   1.000
_cell.length_b   1.000
_cell.length_c   1.000
_cell.angle_alpha   90.00
_cell.angle_beta   90.00
_cell.angle_gamma   90.00
#
_symmetry.space_group_name_H-M   'P 1'
#
loop_
_entity.id
_entity.type
_entity.pdbx_description
1 polymer ?
#
loop_
_entity_poly.entity_id
_entity_poly.type
_entity_poly.pdbx_seq_one_letter_code
_entity_poly.pdbx_strand_id
1 'polypeptide(L)'
;VPDGRMIRVVTLKVNANVTSSTIEEIESRRKDLFLSAADNALFDIKSRLSLEVKSPATIEFLSHRPFELNRSLHVKLADSIVAEVEGWVSKHRGNAPEFYNDEWQYAAAVRD
;
A
#
# COMPACT_ATOMS: atom_id res chain seq x y z
N VAL A 1 -23.98 7.12 -2.87
CA VAL A 1 -22.86 6.51 -3.63
C VAL A 1 -21.83 7.61 -3.82
N PRO A 2 -20.70 7.63 -3.09
CA PRO A 2 -19.63 8.56 -3.41
C PRO A 2 -18.60 7.87 -4.30
N ASP A 3 -18.31 8.56 -5.40
CA ASP A 3 -17.49 8.15 -6.52
C ASP A 3 -16.04 7.86 -6.11
N GLY A 4 -15.61 6.63 -6.37
CA GLY A 4 -14.20 6.26 -6.47
C GLY A 4 -13.59 6.93 -7.70
N ARG A 5 -13.13 8.18 -7.55
CA ARG A 5 -12.33 8.83 -8.59
C ARG A 5 -10.96 8.16 -8.65
N MET A 6 -10.81 7.24 -9.60
CA MET A 6 -9.53 6.68 -10.02
C MET A 6 -8.55 7.83 -10.32
N ILE A 7 -7.44 7.87 -9.58
CA ILE A 7 -6.31 8.75 -9.86
C ILE A 7 -5.68 8.25 -11.15
N ARG A 8 -5.87 8.99 -12.24
CA ARG A 8 -5.26 8.71 -13.54
C ARG A 8 -3.80 9.15 -13.45
N VAL A 9 -2.88 8.20 -13.29
CA VAL A 9 -1.43 8.46 -13.29
C VAL A 9 -1.02 8.90 -14.69
N VAL A 10 -0.70 10.18 -14.86
CA VAL A 10 -0.18 10.74 -16.12
C VAL A 10 1.34 10.61 -16.11
N THR A 11 1.87 9.78 -17.00
CA THR A 11 3.31 9.65 -17.21
C THR A 11 3.86 10.96 -17.80
N LEU A 12 4.50 11.78 -16.98
CA LEU A 12 5.16 13.01 -17.43
C LEU A 12 6.42 12.64 -18.24
N LYS A 13 6.32 12.70 -19.57
CA LYS A 13 7.49 12.72 -20.47
C LYS A 13 8.15 14.09 -20.39
N VAL A 14 9.24 14.18 -19.65
CA VAL A 14 10.00 15.42 -19.46
C VAL A 14 10.96 15.60 -20.65
N ASN A 15 10.71 16.61 -21.48
CA ASN A 15 11.59 17.01 -22.58
C ASN A 15 12.76 17.84 -22.02
N ALA A 16 13.96 17.62 -22.59
CA ALA A 16 15.23 18.14 -22.11
C ALA A 16 15.34 19.68 -22.20
N ASN A 17 15.17 20.36 -21.05
CA ASN A 17 15.82 21.63 -20.68
C ASN A 17 15.48 21.98 -19.22
N VAL A 18 15.76 21.04 -18.32
CA VAL A 18 15.31 21.10 -16.93
C VAL A 18 16.52 21.33 -16.03
N THR A 19 16.54 22.49 -15.36
CA THR A 19 17.54 22.82 -14.33
C THR A 19 17.54 21.79 -13.21
N SER A 20 18.68 21.51 -12.58
CA SER A 20 18.83 20.46 -11.55
C SER A 20 17.79 20.56 -10.42
N SER A 21 17.39 21.77 -10.03
CA SER A 21 16.32 22.01 -9.03
C SER A 21 14.96 21.44 -9.43
N THR A 22 14.66 21.43 -10.73
CA THR A 22 13.40 20.91 -11.27
C THR A 22 13.48 19.39 -11.48
N ILE A 23 14.68 18.84 -11.66
CA ILE A 23 14.90 17.38 -11.62
C ILE A 23 14.60 16.89 -10.19
N GLU A 24 15.29 17.41 -9.18
CA GLU A 24 15.08 17.03 -7.77
C GLU A 24 13.61 17.16 -7.32
N GLU A 25 12.90 18.22 -7.73
CA GLU A 25 11.45 18.36 -7.47
C GLU A 25 10.61 17.24 -8.12
N ILE A 26 10.93 16.83 -9.34
CA ILE A 26 10.20 15.77 -10.05
C ILE A 26 10.51 14.41 -9.41
N GLU A 27 11.77 14.18 -9.04
CA GLU A 27 12.24 12.96 -8.38
C GLU A 27 11.56 12.76 -7.02
N SER A 28 11.52 13.81 -6.20
CA SER A 28 10.80 13.80 -4.93
C SER A 28 9.32 13.49 -5.12
N ARG A 29 8.67 14.09 -6.13
CA ARG A 29 7.24 13.87 -6.39
C ARG A 29 6.89 12.44 -6.77
N ARG A 30 7.76 11.71 -7.46
CA ARG A 30 7.50 10.29 -7.81
C ARG A 30 7.52 9.40 -6.58
N LYS A 31 8.49 9.59 -5.70
CA LYS A 31 8.53 8.92 -4.38
C LYS A 31 7.29 9.27 -3.56
N ASP A 32 6.92 10.54 -3.48
CA ASP A 32 5.76 10.99 -2.71
C ASP A 32 4.45 10.38 -3.23
N LEU A 33 4.28 10.31 -4.56
CA LEU A 33 3.12 9.66 -5.17
C LEU A 33 3.06 8.16 -4.87
N PHE A 34 4.19 7.46 -5.00
CA PHE A 34 4.26 6.03 -4.69
C PHE A 34 3.93 5.78 -3.21
N LEU A 35 4.57 6.51 -2.30
CA LEU A 35 4.35 6.35 -0.86
C LEU A 35 2.93 6.73 -0.46
N SER A 36 2.33 7.75 -1.08
CA SER A 36 0.94 8.09 -0.85
C SER A 36 -0.01 6.98 -1.28
N ALA A 37 0.23 6.35 -2.44
CA ALA A 37 -0.54 5.20 -2.90
C ALA A 37 -0.37 3.98 -1.96
N ALA A 38 0.86 3.72 -1.53
CA ALA A 38 1.20 2.66 -0.57
C ALA A 38 0.53 2.86 0.80
N ASP A 39 0.55 4.09 1.33
CA ASP A 39 -0.10 4.44 2.60
C ASP A 39 -1.62 4.32 2.52
N ASN A 40 -2.22 4.71 1.40
CA ASN A 40 -3.66 4.52 1.16
C ASN A 40 -4.02 3.03 1.10
N ALA A 41 -3.23 2.22 0.40
CA ALA A 41 -3.44 0.77 0.34
C ALA A 41 -3.31 0.13 1.74
N LEU A 42 -2.31 0.52 2.52
CA LEU A 42 -2.13 0.08 3.90
C LEU A 42 -3.34 0.46 4.77
N PHE A 43 -3.85 1.68 4.65
CA PHE A 43 -5.04 2.13 5.37
C PHE A 43 -6.26 1.28 5.01
N ASP A 44 -6.49 1.04 3.72
CA ASP A 44 -7.60 0.22 3.24
C ASP A 44 -7.51 -1.23 3.75
N ILE A 45 -6.31 -1.82 3.74
CA ILE A 45 -6.07 -3.18 4.25
C ILE A 45 -6.38 -3.23 5.74
N LYS A 46 -5.85 -2.28 6.54
CA LYS A 46 -6.13 -2.18 7.99
C LYS A 46 -7.62 -2.06 8.27
N SER A 47 -8.31 -1.19 7.52
CA SER A 47 -9.73 -0.93 7.68
C SER A 47 -10.55 -2.20 7.37
N ARG A 48 -10.31 -2.83 6.22
CA ARG A 48 -11.02 -4.04 5.79
C ARG A 48 -10.78 -5.22 6.72
N LEU A 49 -9.53 -5.48 7.10
CA LEU A 49 -9.22 -6.58 8.01
C LEU A 49 -9.81 -6.36 9.41
N SER A 50 -9.78 -5.13 9.92
CA SER A 50 -10.42 -4.78 11.19
C SER A 50 -11.94 -5.00 11.15
N LEU A 51 -12.58 -4.65 10.03
CA LEU A 51 -14.01 -4.90 9.82
C LEU A 51 -14.32 -6.39 9.71
N GLU A 52 -13.53 -7.14 8.95
CA GLU A 52 -13.72 -8.58 8.71
C GLU A 52 -13.56 -9.39 10.00
N VAL A 53 -12.51 -9.12 10.78
CA VAL A 53 -12.27 -9.76 12.08
C VAL A 53 -13.41 -9.51 13.09
N LYS A 54 -14.05 -8.35 12.99
CA LYS A 54 -15.17 -7.95 13.86
C LYS A 54 -16.55 -8.24 13.25
N SER A 55 -16.59 -8.79 12.04
CA SER A 55 -17.83 -9.07 11.32
C SER A 55 -18.65 -10.10 12.10
N PRO A 56 -19.92 -9.80 12.44
CA PRO A 56 -20.80 -10.76 13.10
C PRO A 56 -20.95 -12.06 12.31
N ALA A 57 -21.02 -11.97 10.98
CA ALA A 57 -21.11 -13.14 10.10
C ALA A 57 -19.85 -14.01 10.16
N THR A 58 -18.67 -13.39 10.21
CA THR A 58 -17.38 -14.08 10.31
C THR A 58 -17.22 -14.71 11.70
N ILE A 59 -17.62 -13.99 12.75
CA ILE A 59 -17.63 -14.51 14.13
C ILE A 59 -18.59 -15.71 14.25
N GLU A 60 -19.80 -15.60 13.71
CA GLU A 60 -20.79 -16.67 13.70
C GLU A 60 -20.26 -17.88 12.93
N PHE A 61 -19.76 -17.69 11.71
CA PHE A 61 -19.17 -18.75 10.90
C PHE A 61 -18.05 -19.51 11.63
N LEU A 62 -17.14 -18.78 12.29
CA LEU A 62 -16.03 -19.38 13.02
C LEU A 62 -16.47 -20.08 14.31
N SER A 63 -17.53 -19.60 14.97
CA SER A 63 -18.05 -20.18 16.21
C SER A 63 -18.68 -21.56 16.01
N HIS A 64 -19.08 -21.89 14.78
CA HIS A 64 -19.69 -23.18 14.42
C HIS A 64 -18.67 -24.20 13.89
N ARG A 65 -17.37 -23.87 13.89
CA ARG A 65 -16.31 -24.76 13.43
C ARG A 65 -15.60 -25.42 14.62
N PRO A 66 -15.30 -26.73 14.57
CA PRO A 66 -14.83 -27.52 15.72
C PRO A 66 -13.37 -27.25 16.17
N PHE A 67 -12.86 -26.04 15.99
CA PHE A 67 -11.55 -25.62 16.48
C PHE A 67 -11.69 -24.32 17.27
N GLU A 68 -11.54 -24.39 18.59
CA GLU A 68 -11.50 -23.21 19.48
C GLU A 68 -10.36 -22.23 19.13
N LEU A 69 -9.38 -22.68 18.32
CA LEU A 69 -8.30 -21.88 17.77
C LEU A 69 -8.70 -20.98 16.59
N ASN A 70 -9.87 -21.18 15.96
CA ASN A 70 -10.19 -20.51 14.69
C ASN A 70 -10.27 -18.98 14.79
N ARG A 71 -10.86 -18.45 15.86
CA ARG A 71 -11.01 -16.99 16.01
C ARG A 71 -9.69 -16.31 16.34
N SER A 72 -8.90 -16.89 17.25
CA SER A 72 -7.60 -16.33 17.62
C SER A 72 -6.59 -16.43 16.48
N LEU A 73 -6.62 -17.52 15.70
CA LEU A 73 -5.83 -17.65 14.47
C LEU A 73 -6.26 -16.63 13.40
N HIS A 74 -7.55 -16.39 13.23
CA HIS A 74 -8.02 -15.38 12.27
C HIS A 74 -7.55 -13.97 12.64
N VAL A 75 -7.61 -13.60 13.92
CA VAL A 75 -7.08 -12.31 14.39
C VAL A 75 -5.57 -12.24 14.12
N LYS A 76 -4.82 -13.27 14.51
CA LYS A 76 -3.36 -13.33 14.28
C LYS A 76 -2.99 -13.27 12.81
N LEU A 77 -3.77 -13.90 11.93
CA LEU A 77 -3.55 -13.85 10.49
C LEU A 77 -3.77 -12.43 9.96
N ALA A 78 -4.84 -11.76 10.38
CA ALA A 78 -5.09 -10.37 10.01
C ALA A 78 -3.96 -9.45 10.50
N ASP A 79 -3.51 -9.60 11.74
CA ASP A 79 -2.39 -8.85 12.29
C ASP A 79 -1.08 -9.11 11.52
N SER A 80 -0.83 -10.37 11.14
CA SER A 80 0.35 -10.75 10.34
C SER A 80 0.33 -10.10 8.96
N ILE A 81 -0.81 -10.07 8.29
CA ILE A 81 -0.96 -9.40 6.97
C ILE A 81 -0.68 -7.90 7.12
N VAL A 82 -1.24 -7.26 8.16
CA VAL A 82 -0.99 -5.84 8.41
C VAL A 82 0.50 -5.59 8.65
N ALA A 83 1.14 -6.39 9.50
CA ALA A 83 2.57 -6.25 9.82
C ALA A 83 3.46 -6.42 8.58
N GLU A 84 3.13 -7.36 7.68
CA GLU A 84 3.86 -7.58 6.43
C GLU A 84 3.75 -6.36 5.50
N VAL A 85 2.54 -5.82 5.33
CA VAL A 85 2.32 -4.63 4.50
C VAL A 85 2.99 -3.40 5.11
N GLU A 86 2.93 -3.21 6.43
CA GLU A 86 3.66 -2.15 7.12
C GLU A 86 5.18 -2.27 6.92
N GLY A 87 5.71 -3.49 7.00
CA GLY A 87 7.12 -3.78 6.71
C GLY A 87 7.50 -3.40 5.28
N TRP A 88 6.65 -3.74 4.30
CA TRP A 88 6.84 -3.39 2.90
C TRP A 88 6.83 -1.86 2.68
N VAL A 89 5.86 -1.14 3.26
CA VAL A 89 5.82 0.34 3.17
C VAL A 89 7.05 0.96 3.83
N SER A 90 7.43 0.47 5.00
CA SER A 90 8.61 0.95 5.75
C SER A 90 9.90 0.78 4.95
N LYS A 91 10.09 -0.37 4.31
CA LYS A 91 11.21 -0.64 3.39
C LYS A 91 11.29 0.42 2.29
N HIS A 92 10.17 0.73 1.65
CA HIS A 92 10.10 1.71 0.56
C HIS A 92 10.29 3.16 1.00
N ARG A 93 9.90 3.52 2.23
CA ARG A 93 10.18 4.84 2.81
C ARG A 93 11.68 5.09 2.96
N GLY A 94 12.45 4.03 3.26
CA GLY A 94 13.91 4.06 3.39
C GLY A 94 14.66 4.23 2.06
N ASN A 95 14.00 4.02 0.92
CA ASN A 95 14.64 4.21 -0.39
C ASN A 95 14.86 5.70 -0.69
N ALA A 96 15.97 6.01 -1.36
CA ALA A 96 16.23 7.35 -1.85
C ALA A 96 15.29 7.71 -3.02
N PRO A 97 14.96 9.00 -3.26
CA PRO A 97 14.06 9.40 -4.35
C PRO A 97 14.47 8.87 -5.73
N GLU A 98 15.78 8.75 -5.98
CA GLU A 98 16.40 8.27 -7.21
C GLU A 98 15.96 6.85 -7.59
N PHE A 99 15.64 6.02 -6.59
CA PHE A 99 15.12 4.67 -6.78
C PHE A 99 13.81 4.64 -7.58
N TYR A 100 13.01 5.71 -7.50
CA TYR A 100 11.70 5.79 -8.17
C TYR A 100 11.79 6.45 -9.55
N ASN A 101 12.98 6.85 -10.00
CA ASN A 101 13.17 7.52 -11.29
C ASN A 101 13.58 6.57 -12.41
N ASP A 102 14.21 5.46 -12.06
CA ASP A 102 14.41 4.33 -12.96
C ASP A 102 13.06 3.63 -13.19
N GLU A 103 12.58 3.63 -14.43
CA GLU A 103 11.29 3.03 -14.80
C GLU A 103 11.22 1.53 -14.48
N TRP A 104 12.33 0.79 -14.57
CA TRP A 104 12.38 -0.62 -14.19
C TRP A 104 12.23 -0.79 -12.68
N GLN A 105 12.94 0.02 -11.89
CA GLN A 105 12.89 -0.04 -10.43
C GLN A 105 11.52 0.41 -9.90
N TYR A 106 10.96 1.45 -10.50
CA TYR A 106 9.60 1.90 -10.20
C TYR A 106 8.56 0.83 -10.58
N ALA A 107 8.66 0.23 -11.76
CA ALA A 107 7.76 -0.85 -12.17
C ALA A 107 7.89 -2.08 -11.27
N ALA A 108 9.10 -2.42 -10.83
CA ALA A 108 9.33 -3.48 -9.86
C ALA A 108 8.69 -3.14 -8.51
N ALA A 109 8.86 -1.92 -8.01
CA ALA A 109 8.28 -1.47 -6.75
C ALA A 109 6.75 -1.46 -6.76
N VAL A 110 6.12 -1.18 -7.92
CA VAL A 110 4.66 -1.22 -8.08
C VAL A 110 4.12 -2.66 -8.23
N ARG A 111 4.95 -3.61 -8.68
CA ARG A 111 4.56 -5.01 -8.88
C ARG A 111 4.74 -5.87 -7.63
N ASP A 112 5.73 -5.55 -6.80
CA ASP A 112 5.95 -6.16 -5.48
C ASP A 112 4.77 -5.90 -4.53
#